data_AF-A0A0R3SZD2-F1
#
_entry.id   AF-A0A0R3SZD2-F1
#
_cell.length_a   1.000
_cell.length_b   1.000
_cell.length_c   1.000
_cell.angle_alpha   90.00
_cell.angle_beta   90.00
_cell.angle_gamma   90.00
#
_symmetry.space_group_name_H-M   'P 1'
#
loop_
_entity.id
_entity.type
_entity.pdbx_description
1 polymer ?
#
loop_
_entity_poly.entity_id
_entity_poly.type
_entity_poly.pdbx_seq_one_letter_code
_entity_poly.pdbx_strand_id
1 'polypeptide(L)'
;LLILFQIVVFVCYAVAASKDNNPYNDVTAHSGSPKGSSLTYYPDKRHEVWRFVTYIFIHDGYEHLIINVIFQLLFGCVLEVVHKYWRVGIVFLGGAVGGAFSVVITSPFVGHMGASGGAYALFGAQYAVVLMALFNCLLGVPLGRYSSTTSKDGEVAEDHRLGLYCSSHNSGVDVSDIPQHMWKVRMVSPY
;
A
#
# COMPACT_ATOMS: atom_id res chain seq x y z
N LEU A 1 9.25 7.49 2.09
CA LEU A 1 9.34 8.81 2.77
C LEU A 1 8.38 8.95 3.95
N LEU A 2 7.07 8.73 3.77
CA LEU A 2 6.08 8.84 4.86
C LEU A 2 6.38 7.93 6.06
N ILE A 3 6.80 6.69 5.82
CA ILE A 3 7.21 5.75 6.87
C ILE A 3 8.38 6.32 7.68
N LEU A 4 9.41 6.84 7.01
CA LEU A 4 10.57 7.44 7.68
C LEU A 4 10.14 8.62 8.56
N PHE A 5 9.26 9.47 8.05
CA PHE A 5 8.77 10.61 8.81
C PHE A 5 7.92 10.18 10.03
N GLN A 6 7.09 9.14 9.91
CA GLN A 6 6.38 8.54 11.06
C GLN A 6 7.36 8.03 12.13
N ILE A 7 8.40 7.29 11.72
CA ILE A 7 9.42 6.76 12.64
C ILE A 7 10.16 7.91 13.33
N VAL A 8 10.57 8.93 12.58
CA VAL A 8 11.27 10.11 13.13
C VAL A 8 10.39 10.82 14.15
N VAL A 9 9.13 11.12 13.82
CA VAL A 9 8.21 11.77 14.76
C VAL A 9 8.01 10.91 16.01
N PHE A 10 7.86 9.60 15.85
CA PHE A 10 7.74 8.64 16.96
C PHE A 10 8.94 8.70 17.89
N VAL A 11 10.14 8.58 17.34
CA VAL A 11 11.39 8.63 18.11
C VAL A 11 11.53 9.99 18.80
N CYS A 12 11.19 11.09 18.12
CA CYS A 12 11.27 12.43 18.71
C CYS A 12 10.40 12.58 19.96
N TYR A 13 9.12 12.18 19.91
CA TYR A 13 8.27 12.29 21.10
C TYR A 13 8.58 11.22 22.14
N ALA A 14 9.03 10.03 21.75
CA ALA A 14 9.45 8.98 22.69
C ALA A 14 10.68 9.42 23.51
N VAL A 15 11.65 10.07 22.86
CA VAL A 15 12.82 10.67 23.53
C VAL A 15 12.42 11.89 24.37
N ALA A 16 11.40 12.66 23.95
CA ALA A 16 10.89 13.75 24.77
C ALA A 16 10.22 13.23 26.04
N ALA A 17 9.41 12.18 25.93
CA ALA A 17 8.78 11.50 27.07
C ALA A 17 9.84 10.93 28.03
N SER A 18 10.86 10.24 27.53
CA SER A 18 11.90 9.66 28.40
C SER A 18 12.72 10.70 29.19
N LYS A 19 12.62 11.99 28.84
CA LYS A 19 13.33 13.10 29.49
C LYS A 19 12.47 13.87 30.50
N ASP A 20 11.16 13.64 30.53
CA ASP A 20 10.24 14.42 31.35
C ASP A 20 10.17 13.97 32.82
N ASN A 21 10.92 12.91 33.18
CA ASN A 21 10.96 12.28 34.51
C ASN A 21 9.58 11.83 35.04
N ASN A 22 8.57 11.72 34.17
CA ASN A 22 7.24 11.29 34.52
C ASN A 22 6.95 9.92 33.87
N PRO A 23 7.01 8.82 34.65
CA PRO A 23 6.85 7.47 34.09
C PRO A 23 5.46 7.21 33.48
N TYR A 24 4.46 8.07 33.75
CA TYR A 24 3.15 7.97 33.11
C TYR A 24 3.13 8.42 31.65
N ASN A 25 4.17 9.14 31.20
CA ASN A 25 4.32 9.59 29.83
C ASN A 25 5.22 8.68 28.99
N ASP A 26 5.88 7.70 29.62
CA ASP A 26 6.79 6.78 28.94
C ASP A 26 6.07 5.99 27.85
N VAL A 27 6.79 5.74 26.75
CA VAL A 27 6.30 4.96 25.63
C VAL A 27 6.39 3.47 25.95
N THR A 28 5.23 2.81 25.95
CA THR A 28 5.06 1.38 26.16
C THR A 28 4.61 0.69 24.86
N ALA A 29 4.33 -0.61 24.95
CA ALA A 29 3.82 -1.40 23.83
C ALA A 29 2.51 -0.84 23.28
N HIS A 30 1.63 -0.40 24.18
CA HIS A 30 0.23 -0.09 23.90
C HIS A 30 -0.16 1.35 24.23
N SER A 31 0.71 2.12 24.89
CA SER A 31 0.45 3.50 25.33
C SER A 31 1.71 4.36 25.26
N GLY A 32 1.55 5.69 25.38
CA GLY A 32 2.66 6.65 25.29
C GLY A 32 2.53 7.67 24.16
N SER A 33 1.34 7.84 23.58
CA SER A 33 1.08 8.97 22.71
C SER A 33 1.17 10.32 23.45
N PRO A 34 1.74 11.37 22.82
CA PRO A 34 1.81 12.70 23.42
C PRO A 34 0.42 13.31 23.54
N LYS A 35 -0.15 13.28 24.75
CA LYS A 35 -1.46 13.87 25.07
C LYS A 35 -1.41 15.38 24.84
N GLY A 36 -2.39 15.90 24.10
CA GLY A 36 -2.48 17.32 23.76
C GLY A 36 -1.64 17.74 22.55
N SER A 37 -0.97 16.80 21.86
CA SER A 37 -0.24 17.10 20.61
C SER A 37 -1.12 17.80 19.59
N SER A 38 -0.55 18.77 18.87
CA SER A 38 -1.24 19.46 17.78
C SER A 38 -1.53 18.57 16.57
N LEU A 39 -0.91 17.39 16.51
CA LEU A 39 -1.03 16.47 15.39
C LEU A 39 -2.16 15.44 15.60
N THR A 40 -2.49 15.10 16.84
CA THR A 40 -3.54 14.13 17.19
C THR A 40 -4.93 14.68 16.83
N TYR A 41 -5.82 13.83 16.33
CA TYR A 41 -7.20 14.21 16.13
C TYR A 41 -7.95 14.22 17.46
N TYR A 42 -8.63 15.34 17.73
CA TYR A 42 -9.45 15.53 18.91
C TYR A 42 -10.85 16.03 18.53
N PRO A 43 -11.92 15.45 19.11
CA PRO A 43 -13.30 15.75 18.72
C PRO A 43 -13.75 17.17 19.09
N ASP A 44 -13.14 17.79 20.09
CA ASP A 44 -13.34 19.19 20.50
C ASP A 44 -12.64 20.19 19.54
N LYS A 45 -11.71 19.73 18.71
CA LYS A 45 -10.90 20.56 17.81
C LYS A 45 -11.16 20.31 16.32
N ARG A 46 -12.40 19.96 15.96
CA ARG A 46 -12.78 19.67 14.55
C ARG A 46 -12.60 20.86 13.60
N HIS A 47 -12.54 22.08 14.11
CA HIS A 47 -12.24 23.28 13.32
C HIS A 47 -10.79 23.32 12.82
N GLU A 48 -9.88 22.56 13.46
CA GLU A 48 -8.48 22.44 13.08
C GLU A 48 -8.32 21.37 11.99
N VAL A 49 -8.63 21.73 10.74
CA VAL A 49 -8.74 20.80 9.59
C VAL A 49 -7.50 19.96 9.31
N TRP A 50 -6.31 20.44 9.68
CA TRP A 50 -5.06 19.68 9.51
C TRP A 50 -5.04 18.40 10.35
N ARG A 51 -5.77 18.35 11.48
CA ARG A 51 -5.84 17.18 12.36
C ARG A 51 -6.47 15.95 11.71
N PHE A 52 -7.26 16.14 10.65
CA PHE A 52 -7.80 15.03 9.85
C PHE A 52 -6.74 14.32 9.01
N VAL A 53 -5.54 14.89 8.89
CA VAL A 53 -4.42 14.30 8.16
C VAL A 53 -3.24 14.05 9.08
N THR A 54 -2.87 15.02 9.93
CA THR A 54 -1.64 14.94 10.73
C THR A 54 -1.62 13.82 11.77
N TYR A 55 -2.79 13.27 12.11
CA TYR A 55 -2.92 12.21 13.10
C TYR A 55 -2.18 10.92 12.71
N ILE A 56 -1.89 10.73 11.41
CA ILE A 56 -1.12 9.60 10.88
C ILE A 56 0.30 9.52 11.45
N PHE A 57 0.84 10.61 12.01
CA PHE A 57 2.19 10.66 12.55
C PHE A 57 2.27 10.33 14.04
N ILE A 58 1.14 10.29 14.74
CA ILE A 58 1.08 9.95 16.17
C ILE A 58 0.65 8.50 16.30
N HIS A 59 1.32 7.73 17.15
CA HIS A 59 0.98 6.34 17.43
C HIS A 59 0.88 6.13 18.94
N ASP A 60 -0.06 5.27 19.34
CA ASP A 60 -0.32 5.08 20.78
C ASP A 60 0.77 4.30 21.48
N GLY A 61 1.47 3.39 20.80
CA GLY A 61 2.59 2.64 21.34
C GLY A 61 3.49 2.09 20.24
N TYR A 62 4.61 1.47 20.61
CA TYR A 62 5.57 0.97 19.61
C TYR A 62 5.00 -0.18 18.77
N GLU A 63 4.13 -1.03 19.33
CA GLU A 63 3.49 -2.10 18.55
C GLU A 63 2.58 -1.52 17.47
N HIS A 64 1.83 -0.47 17.83
CA HIS A 64 0.94 0.22 16.89
C HIS A 64 1.74 0.82 15.72
N LEU A 65 2.92 1.42 15.98
CA LEU A 65 3.82 1.87 14.92
C LEU A 65 4.35 0.71 14.07
N ILE A 66 4.89 -0.35 14.71
CA ILE A 66 5.52 -1.47 14.01
C ILE A 66 4.53 -2.13 13.05
N ILE A 67 3.30 -2.40 13.50
CA ILE A 67 2.26 -3.00 12.65
C ILE A 67 1.94 -2.09 11.46
N ASN A 68 1.81 -0.77 11.67
CA ASN A 68 1.58 0.18 10.59
C ASN A 68 2.74 0.21 9.58
N VAL A 69 3.98 0.21 10.05
CA VAL A 69 5.17 0.19 9.20
C VAL A 69 5.22 -1.10 8.37
N ILE A 70 4.98 -2.27 8.99
CA ILE A 70 4.94 -3.55 8.28
C ILE A 70 3.86 -3.54 7.21
N PHE A 71 2.64 -3.09 7.53
CA PHE A 71 1.54 -3.02 6.55
C PHE A 71 1.85 -2.04 5.40
N GLN A 72 2.42 -0.87 5.71
CA GLN A 72 2.79 0.12 4.70
C GLN A 72 3.94 -0.36 3.82
N LEU A 73 4.93 -1.08 4.36
CA LEU A 73 5.99 -1.68 3.54
C LEU A 73 5.44 -2.82 2.67
N LEU A 74 4.61 -3.69 3.24
CA LEU A 74 4.07 -4.84 2.53
C LEU A 74 3.17 -4.43 1.36
N PHE A 75 2.22 -3.53 1.59
CA PHE A 75 1.25 -3.13 0.55
C PHE A 75 1.69 -1.88 -0.21
N GLY A 76 2.30 -0.92 0.48
CA GLY A 76 2.74 0.34 -0.14
C GLY A 76 3.91 0.17 -1.09
N CYS A 77 4.96 -0.58 -0.72
CA CYS A 77 6.13 -0.76 -1.60
C CYS A 77 5.76 -1.54 -2.86
N VAL A 78 4.92 -2.57 -2.75
CA VAL A 78 4.44 -3.34 -3.90
C VAL A 78 3.67 -2.43 -4.85
N LEU A 79 2.74 -1.61 -4.35
CA LEU A 79 1.98 -0.67 -5.16
C LEU A 79 2.86 0.45 -5.74
N GLU A 80 3.89 0.91 -5.03
CA GLU A 80 4.77 2.00 -5.47
C GLU A 80 5.60 1.60 -6.68
N VAL A 81 6.11 0.36 -6.69
CA VAL A 81 6.86 -0.21 -7.82
C VAL A 81 5.99 -0.29 -9.09
N VAL A 82 4.69 -0.56 -8.94
CA VAL A 82 3.77 -0.73 -10.08
C VAL A 82 3.13 0.60 -10.54
N HIS A 83 2.73 1.45 -9.59
CA HIS A 83 1.85 2.60 -9.85
C HIS A 83 2.50 3.97 -9.63
N LYS A 84 3.78 4.02 -9.22
CA LYS A 84 4.52 5.22 -8.82
C LYS A 84 4.06 5.80 -7.47
N TYR A 85 5.00 6.40 -6.75
CA TYR A 85 4.83 6.89 -5.38
C TYR A 85 3.65 7.85 -5.17
N TRP A 86 3.39 8.78 -6.11
CA TRP A 86 2.37 9.82 -5.91
C TRP A 86 0.94 9.27 -5.95
N ARG A 87 0.67 8.22 -6.76
CA ARG A 87 -0.65 7.58 -6.82
C ARG A 87 -0.94 6.84 -5.53
N VAL A 88 0.06 6.10 -5.04
CA VAL A 88 0.01 5.40 -3.76
C VAL A 88 -0.18 6.39 -2.60
N GLY A 89 0.53 7.52 -2.66
CA GLY A 89 0.37 8.61 -1.69
C GLY A 89 -1.05 9.16 -1.62
N ILE A 90 -1.71 9.38 -2.76
CA ILE A 90 -3.11 9.85 -2.80
C ILE A 90 -4.05 8.80 -2.20
N VAL A 91 -3.88 7.52 -2.53
CA VAL A 91 -4.70 6.43 -1.96
C VAL A 91 -4.54 6.35 -0.45
N PHE A 92 -3.29 6.41 0.03
CA PHE A 92 -2.98 6.41 1.45
C PHE A 92 -3.61 7.61 2.18
N LEU A 93 -3.45 8.83 1.63
CA LEU A 93 -4.01 10.04 2.23
C LEU A 93 -5.55 10.05 2.20
N GLY A 94 -6.16 9.59 1.11
CA GLY A 94 -7.60 9.42 1.01
C GLY A 94 -8.14 8.42 2.04
N GLY A 95 -7.41 7.32 2.25
CA GLY A 95 -7.69 6.34 3.30
C GLY A 95 -7.59 6.91 4.71
N ALA A 96 -6.54 7.69 4.99
CA ALA A 96 -6.37 8.37 6.27
C ALA A 96 -7.52 9.35 6.54
N VAL A 97 -7.85 10.21 5.59
CA VAL A 97 -8.97 11.15 5.72
C VAL A 97 -10.29 10.40 5.91
N GLY A 98 -10.52 9.33 5.14
CA GLY A 98 -11.69 8.46 5.29
C GLY A 98 -11.76 7.78 6.66
N GLY A 99 -10.62 7.34 7.20
CA GLY A 99 -10.51 6.79 8.55
C GLY A 99 -10.87 7.81 9.63
N ALA A 100 -10.38 9.05 9.50
CA ALA A 100 -10.74 10.14 10.41
C ALA A 100 -12.26 10.41 10.38
N PHE A 101 -12.87 10.47 9.18
CA PHE A 101 -14.33 10.61 9.06
C PHE A 101 -15.10 9.44 9.65
N SER A 102 -14.62 8.21 9.47
CA SER A 102 -15.24 7.02 10.06
C SER A 102 -15.33 7.13 11.59
N VAL A 103 -14.26 7.62 12.24
CA VAL A 103 -14.25 7.84 13.70
C VAL A 103 -15.20 8.97 14.10
N VAL A 104 -15.28 10.05 13.32
CA VAL A 104 -16.24 11.14 13.56
C VAL A 104 -17.68 10.63 13.62
N ILE A 105 -18.02 9.66 12.77
CA ILE A 105 -19.37 9.08 12.67
C ILE A 105 -19.60 8.00 13.75
N THR A 106 -18.64 7.10 13.95
CA THR A 106 -18.83 5.91 14.80
C THR A 106 -18.56 6.18 16.27
N SER A 107 -17.57 7.02 16.58
CA SER A 107 -17.09 7.30 17.94
C SER A 107 -16.79 8.80 18.10
N PRO A 108 -17.82 9.68 18.08
CA PRO A 108 -17.66 11.13 17.95
C PRO A 108 -16.95 11.82 19.10
N PHE A 109 -16.73 11.12 20.23
CA PHE A 109 -16.13 11.65 21.46
C PHE A 109 -14.73 11.10 21.75
N VAL A 110 -14.15 10.31 20.85
CA VAL A 110 -12.85 9.66 21.05
C VAL A 110 -11.80 10.29 20.13
N GLY A 111 -10.61 10.54 20.66
CA GLY A 111 -9.46 10.99 19.88
C GLY A 111 -8.96 9.91 18.93
N HIS A 112 -8.31 10.30 17.84
CA HIS A 112 -7.83 9.37 16.82
C HIS A 112 -6.36 9.64 16.48
N MET A 113 -5.61 8.56 16.29
CA MET A 113 -4.18 8.55 16.00
C MET A 113 -3.81 7.26 15.26
N GLY A 114 -2.71 7.31 14.51
CA GLY A 114 -2.14 6.18 13.80
C GLY A 114 -2.42 6.22 12.30
N ALA A 115 -1.50 5.64 11.53
CA ALA A 115 -1.59 5.64 10.07
C ALA A 115 -2.48 4.52 9.49
N SER A 116 -3.26 3.83 10.33
CA SER A 116 -3.95 2.59 9.98
C SER A 116 -5.05 2.79 8.93
N GLY A 117 -5.76 3.92 8.95
CA GLY A 117 -6.74 4.25 7.90
C GLY A 117 -6.11 4.30 6.51
N GLY A 118 -4.91 4.88 6.40
CA GLY A 118 -4.13 4.88 5.16
C GLY A 118 -3.60 3.49 4.80
N ALA A 119 -3.11 2.73 5.79
CA ALA A 119 -2.62 1.37 5.58
C ALA A 119 -3.73 0.42 5.07
N TYR A 120 -4.95 0.52 5.59
CA TYR A 120 -6.09 -0.27 5.11
C TYR A 120 -6.54 0.14 3.71
N ALA A 121 -6.40 1.40 3.33
CA ALA A 121 -6.64 1.81 1.94
C ALA A 121 -5.61 1.22 0.98
N LEU A 122 -4.34 1.11 1.38
CA LEU A 122 -3.32 0.41 0.58
C LEU A 122 -3.64 -1.08 0.43
N PHE A 123 -4.06 -1.73 1.51
CA PHE A 123 -4.52 -3.12 1.47
C PHE A 123 -5.70 -3.28 0.49
N GLY A 124 -6.70 -2.41 0.59
CA GLY A 124 -7.85 -2.41 -0.33
C GLY A 124 -7.47 -2.18 -1.79
N ALA A 125 -6.51 -1.29 -2.04
CA ALA A 125 -6.00 -1.05 -3.39
C ALA A 125 -5.27 -2.28 -3.95
N GLN A 126 -4.45 -2.96 -3.14
CA GLN A 126 -3.81 -4.21 -3.54
C GLN A 126 -4.85 -5.28 -3.88
N TYR A 127 -5.90 -5.40 -3.06
CA TYR A 127 -6.99 -6.34 -3.30
C TYR A 127 -7.74 -6.03 -4.61
N ALA A 128 -8.01 -4.75 -4.88
CA ALA A 128 -8.64 -4.32 -6.12
C ALA A 128 -7.80 -4.66 -7.36
N VAL A 129 -6.47 -4.49 -7.30
CA VAL A 129 -5.56 -4.86 -8.40
C VAL A 129 -5.64 -6.36 -8.69
N VAL A 130 -5.62 -7.20 -7.65
CA VAL A 130 -5.72 -8.66 -7.80
C VAL A 130 -7.08 -9.06 -8.37
N LEU A 131 -8.17 -8.49 -7.85
CA LEU A 131 -9.51 -8.77 -8.34
C LEU A 131 -9.70 -8.39 -9.80
N MET A 132 -9.21 -7.22 -10.21
CA MET A 132 -9.29 -6.78 -11.61
C MET A 132 -8.47 -7.69 -12.54
N ALA A 133 -7.31 -8.16 -12.10
CA ALA A 133 -6.50 -9.11 -12.86
C ALA A 133 -7.22 -10.46 -13.03
N LEU A 134 -7.84 -10.98 -11.96
CA LEU A 134 -8.62 -12.21 -12.01
C LEU A 134 -9.83 -12.06 -12.94
N PHE A 135 -10.58 -10.96 -12.81
CA PHE A 135 -11.74 -10.69 -13.67
C PHE A 135 -11.36 -10.59 -15.15
N ASN A 136 -10.26 -9.91 -15.47
CA ASN A 136 -9.77 -9.81 -16.85
C ASN A 136 -9.36 -11.18 -17.42
N CYS A 137 -8.69 -12.04 -16.65
CA CYS A 137 -8.37 -13.41 -17.10
C CYS A 137 -9.65 -14.25 -17.27
N LEU A 138 -10.63 -14.14 -16.36
CA LEU A 138 -11.91 -14.87 -16.45
C LEU A 138 -12.76 -14.46 -17.67
N LEU A 139 -12.82 -13.16 -17.97
CA LEU A 139 -13.57 -12.64 -19.11
C LEU A 139 -12.83 -12.76 -20.44
N GLY A 140 -11.58 -13.25 -20.44
CA GLY A 140 -10.75 -13.34 -21.65
C GLY A 140 -10.52 -11.97 -22.30
N VAL A 141 -10.58 -10.87 -21.54
CA VAL A 141 -10.29 -9.53 -22.08
C VAL A 141 -8.80 -9.48 -22.39
N PRO A 142 -8.38 -9.38 -23.66
CA PRO A 142 -6.96 -9.31 -23.98
C PRO A 142 -6.37 -8.04 -23.36
N LEU A 143 -5.36 -8.23 -22.52
CA LEU A 143 -4.58 -7.15 -21.92
C LEU A 143 -3.76 -6.45 -23.02
N GLY A 144 -4.41 -5.55 -23.76
CA GLY A 144 -3.81 -4.78 -24.84
C GLY A 144 -3.52 -5.60 -26.10
N ARG A 145 -4.02 -5.13 -27.25
CA ARG A 145 -3.54 -5.64 -28.55
C ARG A 145 -2.08 -5.22 -28.72
N TYR A 146 -1.16 -6.17 -28.64
CA TYR A 146 0.13 -6.00 -29.29
C TYR A 146 -0.12 -6.05 -30.80
N SER A 147 0.02 -4.92 -31.47
CA SER A 147 0.02 -4.87 -32.93
C SER A 147 1.34 -5.45 -33.40
N SER A 148 1.36 -6.72 -33.78
CA SER A 148 2.48 -7.26 -34.55
C SER A 148 2.50 -6.55 -35.90
N THR A 149 3.30 -5.50 -36.02
CA THR A 149 3.73 -5.04 -37.34
C THR A 149 4.63 -6.12 -37.88
N THR A 150 4.10 -6.98 -38.76
CA THR A 150 4.89 -7.89 -39.57
C THR A 150 5.78 -7.03 -40.48
N SER A 151 7.05 -6.90 -40.11
CA SER A 151 8.08 -6.46 -41.06
C SER A 151 8.16 -7.53 -42.16
N LYS A 152 8.26 -7.11 -43.42
CA LYS A 152 8.27 -7.98 -44.61
C LYS A 152 9.51 -8.88 -44.71
N ASP A 153 10.43 -8.82 -43.75
CA ASP A 153 11.75 -9.44 -43.86
C ASP A 153 11.97 -10.66 -42.93
N GLY A 154 10.91 -11.22 -42.35
CA GLY A 154 10.98 -12.55 -41.70
C GLY A 154 11.81 -12.62 -40.41
N GLU A 155 12.22 -11.49 -39.85
CA GLU A 155 12.96 -11.43 -38.58
C GLU A 155 12.00 -11.01 -37.45
N VAL A 156 11.66 -11.96 -36.58
CA VAL A 156 10.84 -11.72 -35.38
C VAL A 156 11.73 -11.03 -34.36
N ALA A 157 11.55 -9.72 -34.18
CA ALA A 157 12.13 -9.00 -33.06
C ALA A 157 11.42 -9.44 -31.77
N GLU A 158 12.06 -10.29 -30.97
CA GLU A 158 11.61 -10.63 -29.61
C GLU A 158 11.80 -9.40 -28.69
N ASP A 159 10.70 -8.72 -28.33
CA ASP A 159 10.72 -7.68 -27.30
C ASP A 159 10.67 -8.33 -25.91
N HIS A 160 11.74 -8.16 -25.13
CA HIS A 160 11.95 -8.71 -23.80
C HIS A 160 11.11 -8.02 -22.71
N ARG A 161 9.79 -7.91 -22.89
CA ARG A 161 8.88 -7.37 -21.86
C ARG A 161 7.99 -8.46 -21.27
N LEU A 162 8.28 -8.80 -20.02
CA LEU A 162 7.53 -9.73 -19.15
C LEU A 162 6.01 -9.43 -19.18
N GLY A 163 5.25 -10.34 -19.78
CA GLY A 163 3.80 -10.43 -19.66
C GLY A 163 3.39 -11.81 -19.19
N LEU A 164 2.58 -11.90 -18.14
CA LEU A 164 1.90 -13.13 -17.73
C LEU A 164 0.76 -13.41 -18.72
N TYR A 165 0.84 -14.52 -19.45
CA TYR A 165 -0.19 -14.94 -20.40
C TYR A 165 -1.13 -15.97 -19.75
N CYS A 166 -2.42 -15.64 -19.59
CA CYS A 166 -3.47 -16.65 -19.37
C CYS A 166 -3.81 -17.25 -20.74
N SER A 167 -3.20 -18.38 -21.12
CA SER A 167 -3.69 -19.13 -22.29
C SER A 167 -4.91 -19.95 -21.89
N SER A 168 -6.10 -19.41 -22.14
CA SER A 168 -7.33 -20.18 -22.19
C SER A 168 -7.39 -20.89 -23.55
N HIS A 169 -6.88 -22.12 -23.63
CA HIS A 169 -7.08 -22.97 -24.80
C HIS A 169 -8.29 -23.88 -24.55
N ASN A 170 -9.45 -23.46 -25.06
CA ASN A 170 -10.61 -24.33 -25.22
C ASN A 170 -10.71 -24.80 -26.68
N SER A 171 -9.68 -25.50 -27.13
CA SER A 171 -9.66 -26.20 -28.40
C SER A 171 -9.07 -27.58 -28.12
N GLY A 172 -9.85 -28.64 -28.36
CA GLY A 172 -9.47 -30.04 -28.12
C GLY A 172 -8.28 -30.49 -28.95
N VAL A 173 -7.09 -30.04 -28.56
CA VAL A 173 -5.80 -30.42 -29.13
C VAL A 173 -5.17 -31.44 -28.18
N ASP A 174 -4.82 -32.60 -28.75
CA ASP A 174 -4.19 -33.71 -28.05
C ASP A 174 -2.84 -33.29 -27.47
N VAL A 175 -2.60 -33.61 -26.19
CA VAL A 175 -1.46 -33.14 -25.38
C VAL A 175 -0.14 -33.79 -25.82
N SER A 176 -0.21 -34.76 -26.74
CA SER A 176 0.92 -35.50 -27.31
C SER A 176 1.73 -34.71 -28.36
N ASP A 177 1.18 -33.63 -28.94
CA ASP A 177 1.79 -32.87 -30.04
C ASP A 177 2.52 -31.58 -29.63
N ILE A 178 2.70 -31.30 -28.32
CA ILE A 178 3.38 -30.09 -27.85
C ILE A 178 4.89 -30.34 -27.74
N PRO A 179 5.75 -29.71 -28.58
CA PRO A 179 7.19 -29.92 -28.51
C PRO A 179 7.78 -29.30 -27.23
N GLN A 180 8.57 -30.10 -26.51
CA GLN A 180 9.13 -29.86 -25.16
C GLN A 180 10.00 -28.60 -24.99
N HIS A 181 10.29 -27.85 -26.06
CA HIS A 181 11.10 -26.63 -26.01
C HIS A 181 10.30 -25.38 -25.59
N MET A 182 8.98 -25.47 -25.43
CA MET A 182 8.10 -24.34 -25.11
C MET A 182 8.08 -23.95 -23.61
N TRP A 183 8.76 -24.70 -22.74
CA TRP A 183 8.88 -24.40 -21.30
C TRP A 183 10.29 -23.89 -20.96
N LYS A 184 10.63 -22.69 -21.41
CA LYS A 184 11.85 -22.01 -20.97
C LYS A 184 11.47 -20.76 -20.19
N VAL A 185 11.22 -20.92 -18.89
CA VAL A 185 11.23 -19.80 -17.94
C VAL A 185 12.67 -19.37 -17.78
N ARG A 186 13.09 -18.37 -18.57
CA ARG A 186 14.41 -17.74 -18.42
C ARG A 186 14.25 -16.52 -17.52
N MET A 187 14.58 -16.68 -16.23
CA MET A 187 14.84 -15.52 -15.37
C MET A 187 16.16 -14.92 -15.82
N VAL A 188 16.11 -13.72 -16.42
CA VAL A 188 17.32 -12.94 -16.72
C VAL A 188 17.35 -11.75 -15.77
N SER A 189 18.45 -11.67 -15.01
CA SER A 189 18.78 -10.59 -14.07
C SER A 189 18.92 -9.25 -14.80
N PRO A 190 18.46 -8.13 -14.23
CA PRO A 190 18.63 -6.82 -14.84
C PRO A 190 20.02 -6.26 -14.49
N TYR A 191 20.87 -6.11 -15.50
CA TYR A 191 21.90 -5.07 -15.55
C TYR A 191 21.66 -4.25 -16.81
#